data_AF-A0A2T2SB72-F1
#
_entry.id   AF-A0A2T2SB72-F1
#
_cell.length_a   1.000
_cell.length_b   1.000
_cell.length_c   1.000
_cell.angle_alpha   90.00
_cell.angle_beta   90.00
_cell.angle_gamma   90.00
#
_symmetry.space_group_name_H-M   'P 1'
#
loop_
_entity.id
_entity.type
_entity.pdbx_description
1 polymer ?
#
loop_
_entity_poly.entity_id
_entity_poly.type
_entity_poly.pdbx_seq_one_letter_code
_entity_poly.pdbx_strand_id
1 'polypeptide(L)' 'MAEGVEVIERNKKAQFEYDIEDTLEAGIVLEGSEVKSVRNGKVSLDGAY' A
#
# COMPACT_ATOMS: atom_id res chain seq x y z
N MET A 1 -6.90 -14.44 15.35
CA MET A 1 -7.05 -13.63 14.11
C MET A 1 -6.11 -12.46 14.29
N ALA A 2 -5.10 -12.29 13.43
CA ALA A 2 -4.01 -11.35 13.70
C ALA A 2 -4.54 -9.91 13.75
N GLU A 3 -4.44 -9.31 14.93
CA GLU A 3 -5.02 -8.03 15.33
C GLU A 3 -4.03 -6.93 14.95
N GLY A 4 -4.38 -6.05 14.00
CA GLY A 4 -3.65 -4.79 13.80
C GLY A 4 -3.22 -4.38 12.38
N VAL A 5 -3.63 -5.09 11.31
CA VAL A 5 -3.33 -4.64 9.93
C VAL A 5 -4.51 -3.84 9.38
N GLU A 6 -4.39 -2.51 9.38
CA GLU A 6 -5.32 -1.61 8.70
C GLU A 6 -4.85 -1.39 7.26
N VAL A 7 -5.73 -1.64 6.28
CA VAL A 7 -5.44 -1.36 4.88
C VAL A 7 -5.58 0.14 4.65
N ILE A 8 -4.45 0.82 4.54
CA ILE A 8 -4.39 2.28 4.40
C ILE A 8 -4.70 2.73 2.97
N GLU A 9 -4.16 2.02 1.98
CA GLU A 9 -4.36 2.36 0.57
C GLU A 9 -4.33 1.08 -0.28
N ARG A 10 -5.13 1.03 -1.35
CA ARG A 10 -5.15 -0.08 -2.31
C ARG A 10 -5.18 0.49 -3.72
N ASN A 11 -4.18 0.13 -4.53
CA ASN A 11 -4.11 0.56 -5.93
C ASN A 11 -5.19 -0.13 -6.77
N LYS A 12 -6.35 0.51 -6.93
CA LYS A 12 -7.46 0.02 -7.76
C LYS A 12 -7.11 0.00 -9.24
N LYS A 13 -6.24 0.92 -9.67
CA LYS A 13 -5.81 1.06 -11.07
C LYS A 13 -5.00 -0.14 -11.51
N ALA A 14 -4.08 -0.60 -10.67
CA ALA A 14 -3.31 -1.82 -10.92
C ALA A 14 -4.20 -3.06 -11.11
N GLN A 15 -5.31 -3.16 -10.38
CA GLN A 15 -6.27 -4.28 -10.54
C GLN A 15 -7.13 -4.19 -11.81
N PHE A 16 -7.19 -3.02 -12.45
CA PHE A 16 -7.95 -2.79 -13.67
C PHE A 16 -7.06 -2.88 -14.91
N GLU A 17 -5.82 -2.39 -14.81
CA GLU A 17 -4.86 -2.36 -15.92
C GLU A 17 -4.06 -3.65 -16.07
N TYR A 18 -3.88 -4.42 -14.98
CA TYR A 18 -3.06 -5.63 -14.97
C TYR A 18 -3.82 -6.81 -14.39
N ASP A 19 -3.54 -8.00 -14.93
CA ASP A 19 -3.94 -9.27 -14.33
C ASP A 19 -2.91 -9.67 -13.26
N ILE A 20 -3.36 -9.77 -12.01
CA ILE A 20 -2.51 -10.14 -10.87
C ILE A 20 -2.40 -11.67 -10.85
N GLU A 21 -1.25 -12.20 -11.29
CA GLU A 21 -0.98 -13.65 -11.25
C GLU A 21 -0.59 -14.14 -9.85
N ASP A 22 0.18 -13.34 -9.09
CA ASP A 22 0.65 -13.72 -7.75
C ASP A 22 0.69 -12.51 -6.81
N THR A 23 0.50 -12.75 -5.50
CA THR A 23 0.51 -11.70 -4.47
C THR A 23 1.66 -11.94 -3.50
N LEU A 24 2.58 -10.98 -3.45
CA LEU A 24 3.77 -11.05 -2.61
C LEU A 24 3.63 -10.09 -1.42
N GLU A 25 4.03 -10.53 -0.24
CA GLU A 25 4.17 -9.66 0.93
C GLU A 25 5.55 -9.00 0.91
N ALA A 26 5.59 -7.67 0.86
CA ALA A 26 6.81 -6.87 0.91
C ALA A 26 6.79 -5.91 2.10
N GLY A 27 7.96 -5.68 2.70
CA GLY A 27 8.15 -4.68 3.74
C GLY A 27 9.02 -3.54 3.22
N ILE A 28 8.52 -2.30 3.32
CA ILE A 28 9.27 -1.10 2.98
C ILE A 28 9.65 -0.39 4.28
N VAL A 29 10.92 -0.02 4.43
CA VAL A 29 11.38 0.79 5.55
C VAL A 29 11.08 2.25 5.24
N LEU A 30 10.24 2.86 6.08
CA LEU A 30 9.83 4.26 5.95
C LEU A 30 10.57 5.13 6.95
N GLU A 31 10.85 6.38 6.58
CA GLU A 31 11.41 7.39 7.48
C GLU A 31 10.32 8.20 8.18
N GLY A 32 10.68 8.85 9.30
CA GLY A 32 9.71 9.32 10.30
C GLY A 32 8.62 10.29 9.82
N SER A 33 8.84 11.03 8.73
CA SER A 33 7.83 11.88 8.08
C SER A 33 6.80 11.05 7.30
N GLU A 34 7.24 10.00 6.62
CA GLU A 34 6.39 9.12 5.81
C GLU A 34 5.46 8.29 6.69
N VAL A 35 5.94 7.82 7.84
CA VAL A 35 5.12 7.10 8.83
C VAL A 35 3.93 7.96 9.27
N LYS A 36 4.11 9.28 9.44
CA LYS A 36 3.02 10.19 9.80
C LYS A 36 2.03 10.37 8.65
N SER A 37 2.49 10.50 7.42
CA SER A 37 1.63 10.61 6.24
C SER A 37 0.81 9.36 6.02
N VAL A 38 1.44 8.18 6.16
CA VAL A 38 0.79 6.87 6.05
C VAL A 38 -0.30 6.71 7.10
N ARG A 39 -0.01 6.99 8.38
CA ARG A 39 -1.02 6.96 9.45
C ARG A 39 -2.19 7.92 9.25
N ASN A 40 -1.98 9.01 8.51
CA ASN A 40 -3.01 10.00 8.21
C ASN A 40 -3.79 9.67 6.93
N GLY A 41 -3.61 8.47 6.34
CA GLY A 41 -4.25 8.05 5.10
C GLY A 41 -3.81 8.83 3.87
N LYS A 42 -2.67 9.54 3.93
CA LYS A 42 -2.14 10.35 2.84
C LYS A 42 -1.09 9.57 2.06
N VAL A 43 -1.51 8.49 1.42
CA VAL A 43 -0.68 7.64 0.56
C VAL A 43 -1.38 7.49 -0.78
N SER A 44 -0.61 7.55 -1.86
CA SER A 44 -1.10 7.24 -3.19
C SER A 44 -0.10 6.32 -3.87
N LEU A 45 -0.62 5.28 -4.51
CA LEU A 45 0.14 4.34 -5.34
C LEU A 45 -0.07 4.63 -6.83
N ASP A 46 -0.69 5.77 -7.17
CA ASP A 46 -0.99 6.15 -8.55
C ASP A 46 0.30 6.49 -9.31
N GLY A 47 0.52 5.83 -10.46
CA GLY A 47 1.72 6.00 -11.28
C GLY A 47 2.94 5.18 -10.83
N ALA A 48 2.80 4.27 -9.87
CA ALA A 48 3.81 3.26 -9.58
C ALA A 48 3.74 2.09 -10.59
N TYR A 49 4.89 1.57 -11.00
CA TYR A 49 5.07 0.43 -11.92
C TYR A 49 6.11 -0.53 -11.36
#